data_AF-A0A2G5TPC7-F1
#
_entry.id   AF-A0A2G5TPC7-F1
#
_cell.length_a   1.000
_cell.length_b   1.000
_cell.length_c   1.000
_cell.angle_alpha   90.00
_cell.angle_beta   90.00
_cell.angle_gamma   90.00
#
_symmetry.space_group_name_H-M   'P 1'
#
loop_
_entity.id
_entity.type
_entity.pdbx_description
1 polymer ?
#
loop_
_entity_poly.entity_id
_entity_poly.type
_entity_poly.pdbx_seq_one_letter_code
_entity_poly.pdbx_strand_id
1 'polypeptide(L)'
;MFKQLVLLSFCAFLAHATMNLPTQEEYDAELKAAGMTQGGIDGLRALSQKFVSQYPIVQANKEASDKFLADYNVEVQNYVKSMSPEDQKVYADSLKKYGLA
;
A
#
# COMPACT_ATOMS: atom_id res chain seq x y z
N MET A 1 6.86 -20.68 -1.32
CA MET A 1 6.40 -19.64 -0.36
C MET A 1 6.46 -18.25 -0.99
N PHE A 2 5.79 -18.07 -2.14
CA PHE A 2 5.88 -16.84 -2.98
C PHE A 2 4.55 -16.07 -3.08
N LYS A 3 3.52 -16.48 -2.33
CA LYS A 3 2.15 -15.95 -2.47
C LYS A 3 1.87 -14.67 -1.65
N GLN A 4 2.79 -14.23 -0.80
CA GLN A 4 2.59 -13.04 0.05
C GLN A 4 3.28 -11.76 -0.46
N LEU A 5 3.93 -11.81 -1.62
CA LEU A 5 4.58 -10.64 -2.23
C LEU A 5 3.62 -9.68 -2.94
N VAL A 6 2.32 -9.97 -2.99
CA VAL A 6 1.33 -9.18 -3.76
C VAL A 6 0.86 -7.92 -3.02
N LEU A 7 1.08 -7.81 -1.70
CA LEU A 7 0.61 -6.67 -0.90
C LEU A 7 1.40 -5.36 -1.12
N LEU A 8 2.51 -5.41 -1.87
CA LEU A 8 3.39 -4.27 -2.13
C LEU A 8 3.06 -3.50 -3.42
N SER A 9 1.99 -3.87 -4.12
CA SER A 9 1.76 -3.35 -5.48
C SER A 9 1.09 -1.98 -5.55
N PHE A 10 0.67 -1.34 -4.46
CA PHE A 10 0.03 -0.02 -4.58
C PHE A 10 1.02 1.14 -4.49
N CYS A 11 2.03 1.03 -3.61
CA CYS A 11 2.90 2.17 -3.31
C CYS A 11 4.04 2.36 -4.33
N ALA A 12 4.35 1.34 -5.14
CA ALA A 12 5.43 1.36 -6.14
C ALA A 12 4.95 1.63 -7.59
N PHE A 13 3.68 1.43 -7.89
CA PHE A 13 3.21 1.26 -9.28
C PHE A 13 2.48 2.47 -9.88
N LEU A 14 2.53 3.64 -9.24
CA LEU A 14 1.99 4.89 -9.80
C LEU A 14 2.81 5.45 -10.98
N ALA A 15 3.91 4.80 -11.39
CA ALA A 15 4.85 5.35 -12.37
C ALA A 15 4.81 4.72 -13.78
N HIS A 16 4.15 3.58 -14.02
CA HIS A 16 4.17 2.96 -15.37
C HIS A 16 2.80 2.41 -15.80
N ALA A 17 2.31 3.00 -16.89
CA ALA A 17 1.04 2.73 -17.53
C ALA A 17 0.91 1.29 -18.06
N THR A 18 0.36 0.38 -17.24
CA THR A 18 -0.32 -0.85 -17.71
C THR A 18 -1.49 -1.29 -16.81
N MET A 19 -1.80 -0.58 -15.73
CA MET A 19 -2.98 -0.81 -14.90
C MET A 19 -3.71 0.52 -14.66
N ASN A 20 -5.05 0.51 -14.74
CA ASN A 20 -5.91 1.66 -14.44
C ASN A 20 -5.96 1.93 -12.92
N LEU A 21 -4.79 2.15 -12.31
CA LEU A 21 -4.63 2.43 -10.89
C LEU A 21 -4.92 3.93 -10.64
N PRO A 22 -5.68 4.27 -9.58
CA PRO A 22 -6.01 5.65 -9.25
C PRO A 22 -4.77 6.39 -8.77
N THR A 23 -4.78 7.70 -8.92
CA THR A 23 -3.86 8.58 -8.19
C THR A 23 -4.05 8.44 -6.67
N GLN A 24 -3.08 8.91 -5.87
CA GLN A 24 -3.21 8.90 -4.40
C GLN A 24 -4.48 9.65 -3.94
N GLU A 25 -4.78 10.79 -4.55
CA GLU A 25 -5.96 11.60 -4.20
C GLU A 25 -7.27 10.88 -4.53
N GLU A 26 -7.35 10.25 -5.70
CA GLU A 26 -8.50 9.43 -6.09
C GLU A 26 -8.66 8.22 -5.17
N TYR A 27 -7.56 7.56 -4.81
CA TYR A 27 -7.59 6.43 -3.89
C TYR A 27 -8.07 6.84 -2.49
N ASP A 28 -7.57 7.95 -1.96
CA ASP A 28 -8.00 8.48 -0.66
C ASP A 28 -9.49 8.86 -0.69
N ALA A 29 -9.97 9.44 -1.78
CA ALA A 29 -11.37 9.78 -1.99
C ALA A 29 -12.25 8.52 -2.05
N GLU A 30 -11.79 7.47 -2.73
CA GLU A 30 -12.48 6.19 -2.80
C GLU A 30 -12.56 5.49 -1.44
N LEU A 31 -11.46 5.44 -0.69
CA LEU A 31 -11.43 4.86 0.66
C LEU A 31 -12.38 5.61 1.58
N LYS A 32 -12.40 6.94 1.50
CA LYS A 32 -13.34 7.79 2.24
C LYS A 32 -14.79 7.50 1.85
N ALA A 33 -15.08 7.39 0.56
CA ALA A 33 -16.41 7.07 0.06
C ALA A 33 -16.88 5.67 0.49
N ALA A 34 -15.95 4.73 0.63
CA ALA A 34 -16.19 3.38 1.14
C ALA A 34 -16.33 3.32 2.68
N GLY A 35 -16.16 4.44 3.38
CA GLY A 35 -16.37 4.55 4.83
C GLY A 35 -15.12 4.38 5.68
N MET A 36 -13.92 4.40 5.09
CA MET A 36 -12.68 4.37 5.86
C MET A 36 -12.52 5.65 6.69
N THR A 37 -12.04 5.52 7.93
CA THR A 37 -11.75 6.67 8.79
C THR A 37 -10.60 7.52 8.24
N GLN A 38 -10.59 8.80 8.59
CA GLN A 38 -9.48 9.69 8.21
C GLN A 38 -8.14 9.18 8.74
N GLY A 39 -8.11 8.58 9.94
CA GLY A 39 -6.90 7.98 10.50
C GLY A 39 -6.40 6.76 9.71
N GLY A 40 -7.31 5.94 9.19
CA GLY A 40 -7.00 4.85 8.26
C GLY A 40 -6.39 5.35 6.94
N ILE A 41 -7.01 6.38 6.35
CA ILE A 41 -6.53 7.01 5.12
C ILE A 41 -5.16 7.65 5.33
N ASP A 42 -4.98 8.42 6.40
CA ASP A 42 -3.74 9.14 6.65
C ASP A 42 -2.55 8.19 6.89
N GLY A 43 -2.75 7.07 7.58
CA GLY A 43 -1.67 6.10 7.76
C GLY A 43 -1.37 5.29 6.50
N LEU A 44 -2.38 4.95 5.68
CA LEU A 44 -2.12 4.38 4.35
C LEU A 44 -1.35 5.35 3.44
N ARG A 45 -1.70 6.64 3.48
CA ARG A 45 -0.97 7.70 2.75
C ARG A 45 0.46 7.82 3.24
N ALA A 46 0.70 7.77 4.56
CA ALA A 46 2.05 7.82 5.13
C ALA A 46 2.90 6.63 4.67
N LEU A 47 2.33 5.43 4.63
CA LEU A 47 3.00 4.24 4.08
C LEU A 47 3.34 4.43 2.60
N SER A 48 2.42 4.95 1.79
CA SER A 48 2.65 5.26 0.37
C SER A 48 3.79 6.25 0.18
N GLN A 49 3.77 7.36 0.92
CA GLN A 49 4.83 8.38 0.89
C GLN A 49 6.19 7.82 1.34
N LYS A 50 6.21 6.96 2.36
CA LYS A 50 7.44 6.29 2.80
C LYS A 50 8.03 5.42 1.70
N PHE A 51 7.22 4.65 1.00
CA PHE A 51 7.69 3.83 -0.11
C PHE A 51 8.29 4.69 -1.23
N VAL A 52 7.53 5.69 -1.70
CA VAL A 52 7.95 6.57 -2.80
C VAL A 52 9.22 7.35 -2.47
N SER A 53 9.41 7.75 -1.21
CA SER A 53 10.62 8.48 -0.79
C SER A 53 11.84 7.59 -0.52
N GLN A 54 11.65 6.38 0.01
CA GLN A 54 12.76 5.54 0.48
C GLN A 54 13.16 4.44 -0.50
N TYR A 55 12.22 3.86 -1.25
CA TYR A 55 12.54 2.79 -2.20
C TYR A 55 13.53 3.24 -3.29
N PRO A 56 13.39 4.42 -3.93
CA PRO A 56 14.33 4.86 -4.97
C PRO A 56 15.78 5.02 -4.49
N ILE A 57 15.98 5.23 -3.18
CA ILE A 57 17.31 5.34 -2.58
C ILE A 57 18.01 3.97 -2.55
N VAL A 58 17.25 2.90 -2.32
CA VAL A 58 17.78 1.54 -2.17
C VAL A 58 17.66 0.70 -3.45
N GLN A 59 16.82 1.09 -4.41
CA GLN A 59 16.43 0.30 -5.59
C GLN A 59 17.62 -0.22 -6.43
N ALA A 60 18.73 0.51 -6.46
CA ALA A 60 19.92 0.12 -7.24
C ALA A 60 20.75 -0.98 -6.56
N ASN A 61 20.52 -1.26 -5.28
CA ASN A 61 21.19 -2.32 -4.53
C ASN A 61 20.16 -3.40 -4.17
N LYS A 62 20.37 -4.61 -4.70
CA LYS A 62 19.44 -5.73 -4.51
C LYS A 62 19.24 -6.10 -3.05
N GLU A 63 20.31 -6.22 -2.26
CA GLU A 63 20.23 -6.61 -0.85
C GLU A 63 19.51 -5.55 -0.02
N ALA A 64 19.84 -4.27 -0.24
CA ALA A 64 19.17 -3.16 0.43
C ALA A 64 17.69 -3.05 0.05
N SER A 65 17.37 -3.27 -1.23
CA SER A 65 15.99 -3.30 -1.73
C SER A 65 15.18 -4.44 -1.12
N ASP A 66 15.73 -5.66 -1.14
CA ASP A 66 15.07 -6.83 -0.57
C ASP A 66 14.79 -6.62 0.93
N LYS A 67 15.77 -6.09 1.67
CA LYS A 67 15.61 -5.76 3.09
C LYS A 67 14.54 -4.70 3.31
N PHE A 68 14.56 -3.62 2.53
CA PHE A 68 13.55 -2.57 2.61
C PHE A 68 12.15 -3.11 2.37
N LEU A 69 11.96 -3.93 1.34
CA LEU A 69 10.66 -4.53 1.02
C LEU A 69 10.18 -5.47 2.12
N ALA A 70 11.08 -6.26 2.73
CA ALA A 70 10.74 -7.13 3.85
C ALA A 70 10.28 -6.33 5.08
N ASP A 71 11.03 -5.30 5.47
CA ASP A 71 10.71 -4.44 6.61
C ASP A 71 9.42 -3.65 6.37
N TYR A 72 9.27 -3.07 5.18
CA TYR A 72 8.09 -2.31 4.79
C TYR A 72 6.83 -3.18 4.79
N ASN A 73 6.92 -4.43 4.31
CA ASN A 73 5.79 -5.35 4.34
C ASN A 73 5.32 -5.66 5.77
N VAL A 74 6.27 -5.86 6.70
CA VAL A 74 5.94 -6.07 8.13
C VAL A 74 5.24 -4.84 8.70
N GLU A 75 5.71 -3.64 8.37
CA GLU A 75 5.10 -2.38 8.81
C GLU A 75 3.67 -2.20 8.27
N VAL A 76 3.44 -2.43 6.97
CA VAL A 76 2.09 -2.39 6.37
C VAL A 76 1.17 -3.39 7.07
N GLN A 77 1.62 -4.63 7.26
CA GLN A 77 0.80 -5.65 7.92
C GLN A 77 0.47 -5.29 9.37
N ASN A 78 1.42 -4.73 10.11
CA ASN A 78 1.20 -4.30 11.49
C ASN A 78 0.22 -3.12 11.55
N TYR A 79 0.35 -2.16 10.63
CA TYR A 79 -0.56 -1.03 10.55
C TYR A 79 -1.98 -1.47 10.20
N VAL A 80 -2.16 -2.30 9.17
CA VAL A 80 -3.48 -2.84 8.79
C VAL A 80 -4.11 -3.60 9.95
N LYS A 81 -3.35 -4.43 10.68
CA LYS A 81 -3.86 -5.13 11.88
C LYS A 81 -4.28 -4.19 13.01
N SER A 82 -3.70 -2.99 13.08
CA SER A 82 -4.02 -1.99 14.09
C SER A 82 -5.22 -1.11 13.73
N MET A 83 -5.67 -1.13 12.47
CA MET A 83 -6.88 -0.44 12.04
C MET A 83 -8.14 -1.06 12.68
N SER A 84 -9.25 -0.32 12.67
CA SER A 84 -10.55 -0.89 13.06
C SER A 84 -10.97 -2.02 12.11
N PRO A 85 -11.84 -2.96 12.54
CA PRO A 85 -12.37 -4.00 11.66
C PRO A 85 -13.05 -3.43 10.39
N GLU A 86 -13.71 -2.29 10.51
CA GLU A 86 -14.35 -1.59 9.39
C GLU A 86 -13.31 -1.08 8.38
N ASP A 87 -12.26 -0.41 8.85
CA ASP A 87 -11.17 0.10 8.01
C ASP A 87 -10.38 -1.04 7.35
N GLN A 88 -10.14 -2.14 8.09
CA GLN A 88 -9.52 -3.36 7.55
C GLN A 88 -10.34 -3.95 6.40
N LYS A 89 -11.67 -3.98 6.54
CA LYS A 89 -12.58 -4.47 5.50
C LYS A 89 -12.52 -3.57 4.26
N VAL A 90 -12.58 -2.25 4.43
CA VAL A 90 -12.48 -1.30 3.31
C VAL A 90 -11.15 -1.44 2.57
N TYR A 91 -10.04 -1.55 3.30
CA TYR A 91 -8.73 -1.82 2.70
C TYR A 91 -8.67 -3.16 1.96
N ALA A 92 -9.22 -4.23 2.54
CA ALA A 92 -9.24 -5.53 1.87
C ALA A 92 -10.09 -5.53 0.59
N ASP A 93 -11.22 -4.82 0.59
CA ASP A 93 -12.10 -4.71 -0.58
C ASP A 93 -11.48 -3.81 -1.66
N SER A 94 -10.72 -2.76 -1.28
CA SER A 94 -9.96 -1.96 -2.25
C SER A 94 -8.86 -2.79 -2.92
N LEU A 95 -8.14 -3.65 -2.19
CA LEU A 95 -7.14 -4.55 -2.77
C LEU A 95 -7.75 -5.50 -3.81
N LYS A 96 -8.93 -6.07 -3.53
CA LYS A 96 -9.66 -6.93 -4.49
C LYS A 96 -10.05 -6.16 -5.75
N LYS A 97 -10.54 -4.92 -5.61
CA LYS A 97 -10.94 -4.06 -6.74
C LYS A 97 -9.80 -3.88 -7.75
N TYR A 98 -8.56 -3.79 -7.26
CA TYR A 98 -7.37 -3.63 -8.09
C TYR A 98 -6.64 -4.94 -8.44
N GLY A 99 -7.22 -6.10 -8.12
CA GLY A 99 -6.63 -7.40 -8.43
C GLY A 99 -5.37 -7.74 -7.62
N LEU A 100 -5.25 -7.18 -6.42
CA LEU A 100 -4.08 -7.30 -5.54
C LEU A 100 -4.28 -8.28 -4.37
N ALA A 101 -5.47 -8.88 -4.27
CA ALA A 101 -5.85 -9.84 -3.24
C ALA A 101 -6.52 -11.07 -3.86
#